data_AF-A0A3Q7H9Z4-F1
#
_entry.id   AF-A0A3Q7H9Z4-F1
#
_cell.length_a   1.000
_cell.length_b   1.000
_cell.length_c   1.000
_cell.angle_alpha   90.00
_cell.angle_beta   90.00
_cell.angle_gamma   90.00
#
_symmetry.space_group_name_H-M   'P 1'
#
loop_
_entity.id
_entity.type
_entity.pdbx_description
1 polymer ?
#
loop_
_entity_poly.entity_id
_entity_poly.type
_entity_poly.pdbx_seq_one_letter_code
_entity_poly.pdbx_strand_id
1 'polypeptide(L)'
;MVFPYLDMRLALRIIQGRVIGVTHYLLVRFPRFSQGLGQDPTTHHILFGIALTHDFESLDDIIEERVYQNIFASHFGQLAIIFLWTSGNMFHVALKGNFESLLQEPLHVRPIAHAICDPHFDQPTIGLRTNEYLYIGALFLLFLFSIFLIAGWLHLQLKWKPSISWIKIVESRLNHHFSGIFGVSSLAWKGHLVHLVFPASRGEYVPFTCQWSLYARNPDSSSHLFVHLQTQSLWLTDIDHHHLAITFIFLVAGHMYRINFGIENNMYSLPAYAFIEQDFTTQAALYTHHQYIAGFIMTGAFAHGAIFFIKDYNLEQNEDNVLARMLDHKEAIISHLSWASLFLGFHTLGLYVHNDVTLPFGTPKKQILIEPILINGYNPLMVNLHMVLTIDPGDFFVHRAIGIGLHTTTLILVKGVLDARCSKLIPIKRISVIVFHPMA
;
A
#
# COMPACT_ATOMS: atom_id res chain seq x y z
N MET A 1 -8.08 -43.56 4.70
CA MET A 1 -6.71 -43.84 5.14
C MET A 1 -6.35 -42.82 6.21
N VAL A 2 -6.23 -43.30 7.43
CA VAL A 2 -5.93 -42.53 8.64
C VAL A 2 -4.42 -42.29 8.66
N PHE A 3 -3.99 -41.03 8.77
CA PHE A 3 -2.59 -40.69 9.06
C PHE A 3 -2.26 -41.20 10.47
N PRO A 4 -1.29 -42.12 10.67
CA PRO A 4 -0.89 -42.49 12.01
C PRO A 4 0.02 -41.39 12.58
N TYR A 5 -0.20 -41.14 13.86
CA TYR A 5 0.64 -40.39 14.78
C TYR A 5 2.13 -40.53 14.45
N LEU A 6 2.77 -39.42 14.09
CA LEU A 6 4.22 -39.29 14.12
C LEU A 6 4.63 -39.31 15.59
N ASP A 7 5.10 -40.46 16.07
CA ASP A 7 5.62 -40.64 17.42
C ASP A 7 6.85 -39.74 17.63
N MET A 8 6.66 -38.61 18.32
CA MET A 8 7.71 -37.66 18.67
C MET A 8 8.85 -38.27 19.50
N ARG A 9 8.70 -39.49 20.04
CA ARG A 9 9.76 -40.15 20.82
C ARG A 9 10.85 -40.80 19.95
N LEU A 10 10.58 -41.05 18.67
CA LEU A 10 11.56 -41.69 17.77
C LEU A 10 12.59 -40.69 17.20
N ALA A 11 12.23 -39.40 17.11
CA ALA A 11 13.16 -38.33 16.71
C ALA A 11 14.21 -38.00 17.80
N LEU A 12 14.07 -38.55 19.01
CA LEU A 12 14.90 -38.24 20.18
C LEU A 12 16.09 -39.18 20.40
N ARG A 13 16.26 -40.26 19.60
CA ARG A 13 17.32 -41.27 19.82
C ARG A 13 18.44 -41.30 18.79
N ILE A 14 18.38 -40.48 17.74
CA ILE A 14 19.45 -40.36 16.77
C ILE A 14 19.96 -38.93 16.87
N ILE A 15 21.29 -38.78 17.03
CA ILE A 15 22.06 -37.52 17.18
C ILE A 15 22.52 -37.24 18.63
N GLN A 16 23.35 -38.14 19.17
CA GLN A 16 24.43 -37.78 20.12
C GLN A 16 25.63 -37.19 19.35
N GLY A 17 25.43 -36.10 18.62
CA GLY A 17 26.50 -35.52 17.81
C GLY A 17 26.13 -34.18 17.20
N ARG A 18 26.26 -33.10 17.98
CA ARG A 18 26.35 -31.70 17.55
C ARG A 18 25.59 -31.35 16.25
N VAL A 19 24.28 -31.18 16.37
CA VAL A 19 23.54 -30.13 15.66
C VAL A 19 22.80 -29.38 16.75
N ILE A 20 23.20 -28.13 17.01
CA ILE A 20 22.47 -27.25 17.92
C ILE A 20 21.11 -27.00 17.27
N GLY A 21 20.10 -27.76 17.71
CA GLY A 21 18.74 -27.65 17.22
C GLY A 21 18.20 -26.25 17.48
N VAL A 22 18.01 -25.49 16.41
CA VAL A 22 17.34 -24.17 16.42
C VAL A 22 15.97 -24.27 17.12
N THR A 23 15.31 -25.43 17.05
CA THR A 23 14.01 -25.73 17.67
C THR A 23 14.04 -25.88 19.20
N HIS A 24 15.08 -26.45 19.81
CA HIS A 24 15.13 -26.64 21.28
C HIS A 24 15.62 -25.38 22.02
N TYR A 25 16.31 -24.48 21.33
CA TYR A 25 16.80 -23.22 21.90
C TYR A 25 15.73 -22.11 21.87
N LEU A 26 14.82 -22.14 20.89
CA LEU A 26 13.69 -21.20 20.80
C LEU A 26 12.62 -21.47 21.86
N LEU A 27 12.34 -22.72 22.21
CA LEU A 27 11.27 -23.06 23.17
C LEU A 27 11.61 -22.78 24.65
N VAL A 28 12.89 -22.69 25.03
CA VAL A 28 13.29 -22.56 26.45
C VAL A 28 13.78 -21.15 26.82
N ARG A 29 14.05 -20.27 25.85
CA ARG A 29 14.64 -18.93 26.06
C ARG A 29 13.97 -17.81 25.25
N PHE A 30 12.79 -18.05 24.69
CA PHE A 30 12.04 -17.02 23.97
C PHE A 30 11.08 -16.30 24.92
N PRO A 31 10.96 -14.96 24.82
CA PRO A 31 11.77 -14.07 23.99
C PRO A 31 13.12 -13.72 24.62
N ARG A 32 14.20 -13.69 23.82
CA ARG A 32 15.54 -13.27 24.30
C ARG A 32 15.70 -11.77 24.48
N PHE A 33 14.80 -11.00 23.90
CA PHE A 33 14.87 -9.54 23.82
C PHE A 33 14.06 -8.85 24.94
N SER A 34 13.41 -9.62 25.81
CA SER A 34 12.76 -9.15 27.03
C SER A 34 12.99 -10.17 28.15
N GLN A 35 13.80 -9.81 29.14
CA GLN A 35 14.14 -10.63 30.30
C GLN A 35 12.93 -10.87 31.19
N GLY A 36 12.09 -9.84 31.39
CA GLY A 36 10.85 -9.97 32.16
C GLY A 36 9.91 -11.01 31.57
N LEU A 37 9.72 -10.99 30.25
CA LEU A 37 8.87 -11.96 29.57
C LEU A 37 9.54 -13.33 29.42
N GLY A 38 10.85 -13.38 29.23
CA GLY A 38 11.61 -14.63 29.15
C GLY A 38 11.64 -15.43 30.46
N GLN A 39 11.35 -14.79 31.60
CA GLN A 39 11.24 -15.42 32.92
C GLN A 39 9.81 -15.86 33.29
N ASP A 40 8.80 -15.44 32.52
CA ASP A 40 7.41 -15.84 32.75
C ASP A 40 7.24 -17.34 32.45
N PRO A 41 6.78 -18.14 33.43
CA PRO A 41 6.66 -19.59 33.28
C PRO A 41 5.39 -20.02 32.52
N THR A 42 4.51 -19.08 32.17
CA THR A 42 3.22 -19.37 31.53
C THR A 42 3.29 -19.20 30.01
N THR A 43 2.32 -19.75 29.28
CA THR A 43 2.25 -19.62 27.80
C THR A 43 2.10 -18.18 27.31
N HIS A 44 1.78 -17.24 28.21
CA HIS A 44 1.74 -15.80 27.96
C HIS A 44 3.04 -15.28 27.34
N HIS A 45 4.20 -15.81 27.76
CA HIS A 45 5.50 -15.37 27.26
C HIS A 45 5.71 -15.61 25.76
N ILE A 46 5.11 -16.66 25.20
CA ILE A 46 5.21 -17.00 23.78
C ILE A 46 4.34 -16.03 22.99
N LEU A 47 3.09 -15.83 23.42
CA LEU A 47 2.14 -14.97 22.71
C LEU A 47 2.60 -13.52 22.69
N PHE A 48 2.99 -12.98 23.86
CA PHE A 48 3.50 -11.62 23.95
C PHE A 48 4.89 -11.49 23.33
N GLY A 49 5.72 -12.53 23.40
CA GLY A 49 7.01 -12.53 22.74
C GLY A 49 6.83 -12.36 21.23
N ILE A 50 5.90 -13.11 20.61
CA ILE A 50 5.61 -12.95 19.19
C ILE A 50 5.10 -11.53 18.89
N ALA A 51 4.15 -11.03 19.69
CA ALA A 51 3.56 -9.71 19.49
C ALA A 51 4.58 -8.54 19.59
N LEU A 52 5.58 -8.66 20.46
CA LEU A 52 6.56 -7.61 20.73
C LEU A 52 7.82 -7.69 19.84
N THR A 53 7.91 -8.69 18.95
CA THR A 53 9.13 -8.93 18.14
C THR A 53 9.60 -7.70 17.35
N HIS A 54 8.68 -6.85 16.91
CA HIS A 54 8.99 -5.65 16.14
C HIS A 54 8.79 -4.33 16.91
N ASP A 55 8.49 -4.38 18.22
CA ASP A 55 8.49 -3.19 19.08
C ASP A 55 9.92 -2.92 19.57
N PHE A 56 10.76 -2.43 18.66
CA PHE A 56 12.20 -2.31 18.89
C PHE A 56 12.57 -1.37 20.04
N GLU A 57 11.74 -0.39 20.36
CA GLU A 57 12.00 0.55 21.46
C GLU A 57 11.75 -0.06 22.84
N SER A 58 10.96 -1.15 22.91
CA SER A 58 10.63 -1.83 24.16
C SER A 58 11.61 -2.98 24.47
N LEU A 59 12.69 -3.13 23.69
CA LEU A 59 13.70 -4.15 23.92
C LEU A 59 14.64 -3.74 25.06
N ASP A 60 15.06 -4.71 25.87
CA ASP A 60 15.93 -4.46 27.02
C ASP A 60 17.28 -3.85 26.59
N ASP A 61 17.74 -2.85 27.35
CA ASP A 61 19.04 -2.17 27.20
C ASP A 61 19.33 -1.63 25.78
N ILE A 62 18.30 -1.38 24.97
CA ILE A 62 18.49 -0.88 23.60
C ILE A 62 18.76 0.62 23.58
N ILE A 63 19.81 1.00 22.84
CA ILE A 63 20.12 2.41 22.56
C ILE A 63 19.43 2.87 21.27
N GLU A 64 19.12 4.16 21.19
CA GLU A 64 18.42 4.77 20.04
C GLU A 64 19.07 4.42 18.70
N GLU A 65 20.40 4.51 18.61
CA GLU A 65 21.13 4.17 17.38
C GLU A 65 20.87 2.74 16.91
N ARG A 66 20.76 1.78 17.85
CA ARG A 66 20.49 0.38 17.53
C ARG A 66 19.06 0.17 17.04
N VAL A 67 18.09 0.92 17.57
CA VAL A 67 16.71 0.93 17.06
C VAL A 67 16.70 1.32 15.58
N TYR A 68 17.32 2.46 15.23
CA TYR A 68 17.39 2.91 13.84
C TYR A 68 18.13 1.95 12.92
N GLN A 69 19.22 1.32 13.38
CA GLN A 69 19.94 0.31 12.60
C GLN A 69 19.09 -0.94 12.34
N ASN A 70 18.32 -1.40 13.34
CA ASN A 70 17.39 -2.51 13.18
C ASN A 70 16.29 -2.17 12.17
N ILE A 71 15.65 -0.99 12.30
CA ILE A 71 14.64 -0.50 11.35
C ILE A 71 15.21 -0.46 9.93
N PHE A 72 16.39 0.11 9.76
CA PHE A 72 17.07 0.22 8.47
C PHE A 72 17.31 -1.15 7.83
N ALA A 73 17.80 -2.13 8.59
CA ALA A 73 18.00 -3.50 8.11
C ALA A 73 16.67 -4.22 7.82
N SER A 74 15.64 -3.99 8.65
CA SER A 74 14.30 -4.55 8.43
C SER A 74 13.67 -4.05 7.13
N HIS A 75 13.92 -2.80 6.72
CA HIS A 75 13.46 -2.31 5.42
C HIS A 75 14.09 -3.08 4.24
N PHE A 76 15.38 -3.44 4.33
CA PHE A 76 16.01 -4.31 3.32
C PHE A 76 15.36 -5.70 3.29
N GLY A 77 15.03 -6.27 4.46
CA GLY A 77 14.30 -7.53 4.54
C GLY A 77 12.92 -7.46 3.88
N GLN A 78 12.17 -6.38 4.14
CA GLN A 78 10.86 -6.15 3.52
C GLN A 78 10.96 -5.99 1.99
N LEU A 79 11.93 -5.21 1.50
CA LEU A 79 12.16 -5.05 0.06
C LEU A 79 12.55 -6.37 -0.61
N ALA A 80 13.37 -7.18 0.06
CA ALA A 80 13.69 -8.52 -0.43
C ALA A 80 12.42 -9.38 -0.57
N ILE A 81 11.55 -9.41 0.44
CA ILE A 81 10.28 -10.15 0.37
C ILE A 81 9.41 -9.67 -0.80
N ILE A 82 9.34 -8.35 -1.04
CA ILE A 82 8.63 -7.78 -2.19
C ILE A 82 9.23 -8.29 -3.51
N PHE A 83 10.55 -8.28 -3.68
CA PHE A 83 11.20 -8.81 -4.88
C PHE A 83 10.97 -10.31 -5.07
N LEU A 84 11.01 -11.09 -3.99
CA LEU A 84 10.72 -12.52 -4.03
C LEU A 84 9.27 -12.78 -4.43
N TRP A 85 8.33 -12.02 -3.88
CA TRP A 85 6.91 -12.12 -4.22
C TRP A 85 6.66 -11.78 -5.70
N THR A 86 7.20 -10.66 -6.18
CA THR A 86 7.09 -10.26 -7.60
C THR A 86 7.77 -11.27 -8.53
N SER A 87 8.95 -11.79 -8.15
CA SER A 87 9.65 -12.87 -8.87
C SER A 87 8.79 -14.13 -8.98
N GLY A 88 8.17 -14.55 -7.87
CA GLY A 88 7.27 -15.69 -7.81
C GLY A 88 6.08 -15.53 -8.75
N ASN A 89 5.44 -14.35 -8.77
CA ASN A 89 4.35 -14.05 -9.70
C ASN A 89 4.79 -14.21 -11.16
N MET A 90 5.91 -13.60 -11.55
CA MET A 90 6.43 -13.71 -12.93
C MET A 90 6.81 -15.15 -13.29
N PHE A 91 7.45 -15.87 -12.37
CA PHE A 91 7.86 -17.26 -12.57
C PHE A 91 6.66 -18.19 -12.75
N HIS A 92 5.60 -18.00 -11.96
CA HIS A 92 4.39 -18.81 -12.06
C HIS A 92 3.72 -18.63 -13.42
N VAL A 93 3.57 -17.40 -13.91
CA VAL A 93 3.04 -17.14 -15.26
C VAL A 93 3.90 -17.80 -16.32
N ALA A 94 5.21 -17.60 -16.27
CA ALA A 94 6.13 -18.14 -17.28
C ALA A 94 6.06 -19.67 -17.37
N LEU A 95 5.90 -20.34 -16.23
CA LEU A 95 5.99 -21.80 -16.15
C LEU A 95 4.64 -22.50 -16.36
N LYS A 96 3.54 -21.95 -15.83
CA LYS A 96 2.23 -22.60 -15.77
C LYS A 96 1.09 -21.78 -16.37
N GLY A 97 1.36 -20.52 -16.72
CA GLY A 97 0.36 -19.62 -17.28
C GLY A 97 0.14 -19.81 -18.77
N ASN A 98 -0.83 -19.07 -19.30
CA ASN A 98 -1.20 -19.06 -20.71
C ASN A 98 -0.87 -17.71 -21.38
N PHE A 99 0.20 -17.05 -20.95
CA PHE A 99 0.55 -15.68 -21.33
C PHE A 99 0.64 -15.46 -22.85
N GLU A 100 1.28 -16.38 -23.58
CA GLU A 100 1.41 -16.26 -25.05
C GLU A 100 0.08 -16.42 -25.77
N SER A 101 -0.83 -17.26 -25.26
CA SER A 101 -2.20 -17.38 -25.78
C SER A 101 -3.05 -16.15 -25.44
N LEU A 102 -2.87 -15.58 -24.24
CA LEU A 102 -3.51 -14.34 -23.82
C LEU A 102 -3.11 -13.16 -24.72
N LEU A 103 -1.84 -13.10 -25.15
CA LEU A 103 -1.36 -12.07 -26.07
C LEU A 103 -2.01 -12.14 -27.46
N GLN A 104 -2.39 -13.35 -27.91
CA GLN A 104 -3.03 -13.55 -29.21
C GLN A 104 -4.52 -13.18 -29.16
N GLU A 105 -5.21 -13.55 -28.08
CA GLU A 105 -6.66 -13.33 -27.94
C GLU A 105 -7.04 -12.75 -26.55
N PRO A 106 -6.66 -11.49 -26.26
CA PRO A 106 -6.77 -10.90 -24.92
C PRO A 106 -8.22 -10.74 -24.42
N LEU A 107 -9.21 -10.75 -25.32
CA LEU A 107 -10.63 -10.58 -24.98
C LEU A 107 -11.36 -11.89 -24.70
N HIS A 108 -10.82 -13.01 -25.19
CA HIS A 108 -11.50 -14.31 -25.15
C HIS A 108 -10.77 -15.31 -24.25
N VAL A 109 -9.48 -15.10 -24.02
CA VAL A 109 -8.65 -15.93 -23.15
C VAL A 109 -8.55 -15.29 -21.78
N ARG A 110 -8.89 -16.03 -20.73
CA ARG A 110 -8.71 -15.55 -19.35
C ARG A 110 -7.26 -15.73 -18.89
N PRO A 111 -6.70 -14.78 -18.12
CA PRO A 111 -5.33 -14.89 -17.62
C PRO A 111 -5.18 -16.01 -16.57
N ILE A 112 -4.09 -16.77 -16.69
CA ILE A 112 -3.73 -17.86 -15.77
C ILE A 112 -2.32 -17.59 -15.21
N ALA A 113 -2.20 -17.43 -13.87
CA ALA A 113 -0.91 -17.28 -13.15
C ALA A 113 -0.32 -18.62 -12.72
N HIS A 114 -1.13 -19.37 -11.98
CA HIS A 114 -0.84 -20.69 -11.41
C HIS A 114 -1.90 -21.64 -11.99
N ALA A 115 -2.00 -22.90 -11.59
CA ALA A 115 -2.97 -23.84 -12.18
C ALA A 115 -4.47 -23.45 -12.00
N ILE A 116 -4.74 -22.21 -11.54
CA ILE A 116 -6.02 -21.57 -11.28
C ILE A 116 -5.98 -20.15 -11.92
N CYS A 117 -7.12 -19.69 -12.45
CA CYS A 117 -7.31 -18.37 -13.04
C CYS A 117 -6.94 -17.25 -12.04
N ASP A 118 -6.12 -16.28 -12.47
CA ASP A 118 -5.69 -15.18 -11.60
C ASP A 118 -5.63 -13.85 -12.38
N PRO A 119 -6.38 -12.82 -11.96
CA PRO A 119 -6.49 -11.53 -12.66
C PRO A 119 -5.24 -10.61 -12.68
N HIS A 120 -4.08 -11.04 -12.19
CA HIS A 120 -2.98 -10.11 -11.87
C HIS A 120 -1.93 -9.83 -12.98
N PHE A 121 -2.28 -9.70 -14.28
CA PHE A 121 -1.22 -9.46 -15.29
C PHE A 121 -1.46 -8.36 -16.32
N ASP A 122 -0.65 -7.31 -16.18
CA ASP A 122 -0.47 -6.19 -17.13
C ASP A 122 0.83 -6.31 -17.97
N GLN A 123 1.42 -7.50 -18.00
CA GLN A 123 2.68 -7.82 -18.70
C GLN A 123 2.70 -7.46 -20.21
N PRO A 124 1.59 -7.55 -20.96
CA PRO A 124 1.55 -7.12 -22.36
C PRO A 124 1.80 -5.61 -22.53
N THR A 125 1.31 -4.78 -21.60
CA THR A 125 1.38 -3.31 -21.70
C THR A 125 2.81 -2.80 -21.54
N ILE A 126 3.69 -3.56 -20.88
CA ILE A 126 5.09 -3.19 -20.63
C ILE A 126 6.10 -3.81 -21.60
N GLY A 127 5.61 -4.37 -22.72
CA GLY A 127 6.44 -4.86 -23.82
C GLY A 127 6.91 -6.32 -23.73
N LEU A 128 6.42 -7.09 -22.75
CA LEU A 128 6.73 -8.51 -22.65
C LEU A 128 5.87 -9.32 -23.65
N ARG A 129 6.49 -10.29 -24.34
CA ARG A 129 5.86 -11.02 -25.45
C ARG A 129 6.01 -12.54 -25.40
N THR A 130 6.93 -13.06 -24.60
CA THR A 130 7.20 -14.50 -24.49
C THR A 130 7.39 -14.90 -23.03
N ASN A 131 7.17 -16.18 -22.75
CA ASN A 131 7.42 -16.76 -21.44
C ASN A 131 8.90 -16.68 -21.03
N GLU A 132 9.81 -16.69 -22.02
CA GLU A 132 11.25 -16.55 -21.77
C GLU A 132 11.58 -15.20 -21.11
N TYR A 133 11.01 -14.09 -21.58
CA TYR A 133 11.24 -12.78 -20.97
C TYR A 133 10.68 -12.69 -19.54
N LEU A 134 9.56 -13.35 -19.26
CA LEU A 134 9.02 -13.48 -17.90
C LEU A 134 9.96 -14.28 -17.00
N TYR A 135 10.53 -15.37 -17.50
CA TYR A 135 11.49 -16.19 -16.77
C TYR A 135 12.78 -15.43 -16.45
N ILE A 136 13.34 -14.71 -17.43
CA ILE A 136 14.53 -13.86 -17.24
C ILE A 136 14.24 -12.75 -16.22
N GLY A 137 13.07 -12.10 -16.32
CA GLY A 137 12.65 -11.09 -15.35
C GLY A 137 12.50 -11.65 -13.93
N ALA A 138 11.93 -12.85 -13.79
CA ALA A 138 11.82 -13.53 -12.51
C ALA A 138 13.20 -13.84 -11.90
N LEU A 139 14.15 -14.34 -12.69
CA LEU A 139 15.53 -14.59 -12.24
C LEU A 139 16.26 -13.30 -11.85
N PHE A 140 16.07 -12.22 -12.60
CA PHE A 140 16.62 -10.91 -12.26
C PHE A 140 16.09 -10.40 -10.91
N LEU A 141 14.80 -10.53 -10.66
CA LEU A 141 14.20 -10.15 -9.38
C LEU A 141 14.67 -11.05 -8.22
N LEU A 142 14.91 -12.34 -8.48
CA LEU A 142 15.49 -13.26 -7.48
C LEU A 142 16.94 -12.91 -7.14
N PHE A 143 17.70 -12.43 -8.13
CA PHE A 143 19.02 -11.87 -7.92
C PHE A 143 18.96 -10.59 -7.06
N LEU A 144 18.02 -9.68 -7.32
CA LEU A 144 17.80 -8.50 -6.47
C LEU A 144 17.37 -8.87 -5.04
N PHE A 145 16.48 -9.85 -4.86
CA PHE A 145 16.14 -10.42 -3.55
C PHE A 145 17.41 -10.80 -2.76
N SER A 146 18.32 -11.52 -3.41
CA SER A 146 19.58 -11.95 -2.80
C SER A 146 20.48 -10.77 -2.44
N ILE A 147 20.60 -9.77 -3.33
CA ILE A 147 21.35 -8.53 -3.06
C ILE A 147 20.78 -7.80 -1.84
N PHE A 148 19.47 -7.61 -1.78
CA PHE A 148 18.85 -6.83 -0.70
C PHE A 148 18.93 -7.55 0.65
N LEU A 149 18.82 -8.88 0.69
CA LEU A 149 19.10 -9.65 1.90
C LEU A 149 20.55 -9.49 2.37
N ILE A 150 21.51 -9.60 1.45
CA ILE A 150 22.94 -9.41 1.76
C ILE A 150 23.21 -7.98 2.21
N ALA A 151 22.59 -6.97 1.57
CA ALA A 151 22.74 -5.57 1.95
C ALA A 151 22.20 -5.30 3.36
N GLY A 152 21.02 -5.83 3.70
CA GLY A 152 20.47 -5.75 5.05
C GLY A 152 21.38 -6.37 6.10
N TRP A 153 21.92 -7.57 5.83
CA TRP A 153 22.91 -8.21 6.70
C TRP A 153 24.23 -7.45 6.79
N LEU A 154 24.71 -6.90 5.67
CA LEU A 154 25.96 -6.15 5.58
C LEU A 154 25.90 -4.88 6.43
N HIS A 155 24.78 -4.15 6.36
CA HIS A 155 24.55 -2.94 7.15
C HIS A 155 24.31 -3.20 8.64
N LEU A 156 24.29 -4.46 9.09
CA LEU A 156 24.35 -4.82 10.51
C LEU A 156 25.78 -5.14 10.98
N GLN A 157 26.74 -5.28 10.07
CA GLN A 157 28.14 -5.56 10.41
C GLN A 157 28.84 -4.32 10.98
N LEU A 158 29.76 -4.52 11.91
CA LEU A 158 30.44 -3.43 12.64
C LEU A 158 31.08 -2.37 11.73
N LYS A 159 31.57 -2.77 10.56
CA LYS A 159 32.24 -1.89 9.59
C LYS A 159 31.28 -1.03 8.77
N TRP A 160 30.04 -1.50 8.54
CA TRP A 160 29.12 -0.92 7.55
C TRP A 160 27.79 -0.46 8.15
N LYS A 161 27.64 -0.56 9.48
CA LYS A 161 26.47 -0.04 10.18
C LYS A 161 26.39 1.49 10.05
N PRO A 162 25.24 2.05 9.66
CA PRO A 162 25.08 3.50 9.56
C PRO A 162 25.07 4.14 10.95
N SER A 163 25.64 5.34 11.04
CA SER A 163 25.55 6.16 12.25
C SER A 163 24.17 6.81 12.36
N ILE A 164 23.74 7.09 13.59
CA ILE A 164 22.48 7.82 13.83
C ILE A 164 22.46 9.20 13.17
N SER A 165 23.62 9.88 13.13
CA SER A 165 23.75 11.20 12.49
C SER A 165 23.44 11.14 11.00
N TRP A 166 23.88 10.08 10.29
CA TRP A 166 23.58 9.87 8.88
C TRP A 166 22.09 9.59 8.65
N ILE A 167 21.48 8.75 9.50
CA ILE A 167 20.05 8.39 9.40
C ILE A 167 19.16 9.62 9.61
N LYS A 168 19.54 10.53 10.51
CA LYS A 168 18.77 11.74 10.83
C LYS A 168 18.95 12.89 9.83
N ILE A 169 19.76 12.75 8.77
CA ILE A 169 19.89 13.79 7.73
C ILE A 169 18.65 13.77 6.82
N VAL A 170 17.59 14.45 7.26
CA VAL A 170 16.29 14.50 6.55
C VAL A 170 16.45 15.15 5.18
N GLU A 171 17.19 16.26 5.10
CA GLU A 171 17.42 17.01 3.86
C GLU A 171 18.05 16.16 2.76
N SER A 172 19.17 15.51 3.06
CA SER A 172 19.83 14.60 2.12
C SER A 172 18.90 13.46 1.71
N ARG A 173 18.18 12.85 2.65
CA ARG A 173 17.25 11.77 2.36
C ARG A 173 16.14 12.23 1.42
N LEU A 174 15.52 13.38 1.68
CA LEU A 174 14.47 13.95 0.83
C LEU A 174 15.00 14.25 -0.58
N ASN A 175 16.17 14.85 -0.70
CA ASN A 175 16.76 15.18 -2.00
C ASN A 175 17.07 13.92 -2.82
N HIS A 176 17.69 12.90 -2.20
CA HIS A 176 17.98 11.64 -2.88
C HIS A 176 16.72 10.85 -3.21
N HIS A 177 15.68 10.91 -2.36
CA HIS A 177 14.42 10.23 -2.65
C HIS A 177 13.66 10.94 -3.78
N PHE A 178 13.51 12.26 -3.74
CA PHE A 178 12.82 13.00 -4.80
C PHE A 178 13.59 12.97 -6.12
N SER A 179 14.85 13.40 -6.15
CA SER A 179 15.59 13.43 -7.42
C SER A 179 15.99 12.03 -7.89
N GLY A 180 16.53 11.20 -7.00
CA GLY A 180 17.04 9.87 -7.33
C GLY A 180 15.92 8.85 -7.46
N ILE A 181 15.21 8.55 -6.37
CA ILE A 181 14.22 7.46 -6.37
C ILE A 181 13.00 7.80 -7.23
N PHE A 182 12.45 9.02 -7.17
CA PHE A 182 11.29 9.38 -7.98
C PHE A 182 11.69 9.90 -9.37
N GLY A 183 12.59 10.89 -9.44
CA GLY A 183 13.00 11.52 -10.69
C GLY A 183 13.74 10.57 -11.63
N VAL A 184 14.87 10.00 -11.20
CA VAL A 184 15.69 9.12 -12.07
C VAL A 184 14.96 7.82 -12.41
N SER A 185 14.20 7.23 -11.49
CA SER A 185 13.41 6.02 -11.82
C SER A 185 12.28 6.33 -12.81
N SER A 186 11.62 7.48 -12.73
CA SER A 186 10.64 7.91 -13.72
C SER A 186 11.28 8.12 -15.11
N LEU A 187 12.49 8.70 -15.14
CA LEU A 187 13.26 8.87 -16.37
C LEU A 187 13.70 7.53 -16.97
N ALA A 188 14.14 6.58 -16.13
CA ALA A 188 14.49 5.24 -16.57
C ALA A 188 13.27 4.50 -17.12
N TRP A 189 12.10 4.67 -16.49
CA TRP A 189 10.84 4.10 -16.99
C TRP A 189 10.42 4.71 -18.32
N LYS A 190 10.55 6.04 -18.48
CA LYS A 190 10.40 6.71 -19.78
C LYS A 190 11.33 6.09 -20.84
N GLY A 191 12.60 5.89 -20.50
CA GLY A 191 13.56 5.21 -21.38
C GLY A 191 13.08 3.81 -21.80
N HIS A 192 12.57 3.01 -20.85
CA HIS A 192 11.94 1.71 -21.13
C HIS A 192 10.75 1.84 -22.08
N LEU A 193 9.83 2.78 -21.84
CA LEU A 193 8.67 3.02 -22.72
C LEU A 193 9.09 3.36 -24.15
N VAL A 194 10.01 4.30 -24.33
CA VAL A 194 10.45 4.77 -25.65
C VAL A 194 11.22 3.70 -26.41
N HIS A 195 12.12 2.98 -25.74
CA HIS A 195 13.07 2.11 -26.42
C HIS A 195 12.61 0.66 -26.53
N LEU A 196 11.68 0.21 -25.69
CA LEU A 196 11.21 -1.17 -25.68
C LEU A 196 9.72 -1.27 -25.91
N VAL A 197 8.91 -0.49 -25.18
CA VAL A 197 7.45 -0.68 -25.20
C VAL A 197 6.81 -0.13 -26.48
N PHE A 198 7.18 1.08 -26.95
CA PHE A 198 6.65 1.62 -28.21
C PHE A 198 6.97 0.72 -29.41
N PRO A 199 8.23 0.32 -29.65
CA PRO A 199 8.55 -0.61 -30.73
C PRO A 199 7.75 -1.93 -30.61
N ALA A 200 7.71 -2.52 -29.42
CA ALA A 200 6.99 -3.78 -29.19
C ALA A 200 5.46 -3.67 -29.36
N SER A 201 4.88 -2.49 -29.13
CA SER A 201 3.45 -2.23 -29.38
C SER A 201 3.11 -2.12 -30.87
N ARG A 202 4.09 -1.71 -31.70
CA ARG A 202 3.97 -1.57 -33.15
C ARG A 202 4.45 -2.79 -33.94
N GLY A 203 4.95 -3.82 -33.25
CA GLY A 203 5.55 -5.00 -33.86
C GLY A 203 6.93 -4.73 -34.48
N GLU A 204 7.59 -3.64 -34.11
CA GLU A 204 8.90 -3.23 -34.61
C GLU A 204 10.01 -3.52 -33.58
N TYR A 205 11.20 -3.89 -34.07
CA TYR A 205 12.42 -3.94 -33.25
C TYR A 205 13.29 -2.73 -33.59
N VAL A 206 13.36 -1.74 -32.71
CA VAL A 206 14.11 -0.50 -32.96
C VAL A 206 15.44 -0.53 -32.20
N PRO A 207 16.60 -0.59 -32.89
CA PRO A 207 17.90 -0.49 -32.23
C PRO A 207 18.13 0.92 -31.66
N PHE A 208 18.89 0.98 -30.57
CA PHE A 208 19.18 2.19 -29.79
C PHE A 208 20.02 3.20 -30.59
N THR A 209 19.36 4.05 -31.38
CA THR A 209 20.03 5.01 -32.29
C THR A 209 19.92 6.47 -31.85
N CYS A 210 19.30 6.75 -30.69
CA CYS A 210 19.13 8.10 -30.12
C CYS A 210 18.61 9.17 -31.11
N GLN A 211 17.84 8.78 -32.12
CA GLN A 211 17.21 9.71 -33.07
C GLN A 211 15.78 10.05 -32.62
N TRP A 212 15.66 10.98 -31.68
CA TRP A 212 14.40 11.27 -30.99
C TRP A 212 13.27 11.81 -31.92
N SER A 213 13.65 12.44 -33.04
CA SER A 213 12.69 12.96 -34.03
C SER A 213 11.96 11.90 -34.85
N LEU A 214 12.35 10.62 -34.78
CA LEU A 214 11.65 9.51 -35.44
C LEU A 214 10.42 9.05 -34.65
N TYR A 215 10.45 9.12 -33.31
CA TYR A 215 9.38 8.61 -32.45
C TYR A 215 8.11 9.49 -32.46
N ALA A 216 8.23 10.77 -32.81
CA ALA A 216 7.11 11.71 -32.90
C ALA A 216 6.45 11.78 -34.29
N ARG A 217 7.00 11.09 -35.31
CA ARG A 217 6.57 11.31 -36.71
C ARG A 217 5.23 10.70 -37.06
N ASN A 218 4.81 9.65 -36.37
CA ASN A 218 3.55 8.96 -36.64
C ASN A 218 2.87 8.61 -35.30
N PRO A 219 1.92 9.43 -34.79
CA PRO A 219 1.00 8.94 -33.78
C PRO A 219 0.23 7.73 -34.34
N ASP A 220 -0.07 6.75 -33.49
CA ASP A 220 -0.77 5.53 -33.92
C ASP A 220 -2.13 5.91 -34.53
N SER A 221 -2.45 5.39 -35.73
CA SER A 221 -3.72 5.66 -36.39
C SER A 221 -4.88 5.04 -35.60
N SER A 222 -6.10 5.56 -35.75
CA SER A 222 -7.31 5.02 -35.10
C SER A 222 -7.63 3.53 -35.42
N SER A 223 -6.86 2.90 -36.31
CA SER A 223 -6.98 1.50 -36.75
C SER A 223 -5.87 0.59 -36.20
N HIS A 224 -4.98 1.09 -35.34
CA HIS A 224 -3.86 0.31 -34.78
C HIS A 224 -4.32 -0.57 -33.60
N LEU A 225 -3.83 -1.81 -33.53
CA LEU A 225 -4.34 -2.87 -32.65
C LEU A 225 -4.29 -2.53 -31.14
N PHE A 226 -3.32 -1.69 -30.75
CA PHE A 226 -3.11 -1.23 -29.37
C PHE A 226 -3.52 0.24 -29.16
N VAL A 227 -4.51 0.73 -29.91
CA VAL A 227 -5.05 2.08 -29.73
C VAL A 227 -6.21 2.09 -28.74
N HIS A 228 -6.33 3.20 -27.99
CA HIS A 228 -7.35 3.48 -26.97
C HIS A 228 -8.76 3.03 -27.37
N LEU A 229 -9.17 3.15 -28.63
CA LEU A 229 -10.51 2.78 -29.07
C LEU A 229 -10.78 1.26 -29.00
N GLN A 230 -9.73 0.43 -29.09
CA GLN A 230 -9.81 -1.03 -29.03
C GLN A 230 -9.38 -1.57 -27.66
N THR A 231 -8.38 -0.95 -27.02
CA THR A 231 -7.88 -1.38 -25.70
C THR A 231 -8.62 -0.77 -24.52
N GLN A 232 -9.37 0.33 -24.74
CA GLN A 232 -10.03 1.10 -23.69
C GLN A 232 -9.08 1.47 -22.55
N SER A 233 -7.90 1.98 -22.90
CA SER A 233 -6.83 2.34 -21.97
C SER A 233 -6.16 3.65 -22.35
N LEU A 234 -5.48 4.29 -21.40
CA LEU A 234 -4.65 5.46 -21.64
C LEU A 234 -3.65 5.22 -22.78
N TRP A 235 -3.37 6.27 -23.56
CA TRP A 235 -2.36 6.21 -24.60
C TRP A 235 -0.99 6.02 -23.98
N LEU A 236 -0.22 5.06 -24.50
CA LEU A 236 1.13 4.80 -24.02
C LEU A 236 2.04 6.02 -24.20
N THR A 237 1.79 6.85 -25.23
CA THR A 237 2.45 8.15 -25.44
C THR A 237 2.12 9.17 -24.37
N ASP A 238 0.90 9.16 -23.83
CA ASP A 238 0.51 10.05 -22.75
C ASP A 238 1.14 9.60 -21.43
N ILE A 239 1.22 8.28 -21.19
CA ILE A 239 1.96 7.69 -20.06
C ILE A 239 3.45 8.08 -20.14
N ASP A 240 4.07 8.04 -21.31
CA ASP A 240 5.47 8.47 -21.51
C ASP A 240 5.69 9.96 -21.24
N HIS A 241 4.83 10.83 -21.78
CA HIS A 241 4.89 12.27 -21.49
C HIS A 241 4.63 12.58 -20.02
N HIS A 242 3.73 11.83 -19.38
CA HIS A 242 3.47 11.92 -17.95
C HIS A 242 4.73 11.58 -17.12
N HIS A 243 5.44 10.49 -17.44
CA HIS A 243 6.69 10.14 -16.76
C HIS A 243 7.80 11.16 -17.01
N LEU A 244 7.85 11.77 -18.19
CA LEU A 244 8.76 12.89 -18.43
C LEU A 244 8.40 14.11 -17.58
N ALA A 245 7.12 14.45 -17.46
CA ALA A 245 6.67 15.56 -16.61
C ALA A 245 6.99 15.30 -15.13
N ILE A 246 6.71 14.08 -14.63
CA ILE A 246 7.09 13.62 -13.29
C ILE A 246 8.60 13.75 -13.10
N THR A 247 9.40 13.33 -14.08
CA THR A 247 10.86 13.42 -14.01
C THR A 247 11.30 14.86 -13.76
N PHE A 248 10.82 15.82 -14.56
CA PHE A 248 11.21 17.22 -14.37
C PHE A 248 10.73 17.77 -13.02
N ILE A 249 9.50 17.45 -12.63
CA ILE A 249 8.95 17.87 -11.34
C ILE A 249 9.82 17.34 -10.20
N PHE A 250 10.10 16.04 -10.15
CA PHE A 250 10.80 15.42 -9.03
C PHE A 250 12.32 15.64 -9.05
N LEU A 251 12.91 15.82 -10.23
CA LEU A 251 14.32 16.22 -10.35
C LEU A 251 14.50 17.64 -9.82
N VAL A 252 13.61 18.59 -10.16
CA VAL A 252 13.64 19.95 -9.59
C VAL A 252 13.22 19.95 -8.10
N ALA A 253 12.22 19.16 -7.71
CA ALA A 253 11.79 19.02 -6.32
C ALA A 253 12.88 18.46 -5.41
N GLY A 254 13.71 17.54 -5.91
CA GLY A 254 14.88 17.06 -5.17
C GLY A 254 15.97 18.12 -4.96
N HIS A 255 15.79 19.33 -5.53
CA HIS A 255 16.61 20.50 -5.29
C HIS A 255 15.82 21.63 -4.56
N MET A 256 14.58 21.39 -4.11
CA MET A 256 13.73 22.36 -3.40
C MET A 256 12.87 21.72 -2.29
N TYR A 257 12.98 22.20 -1.06
CA TYR A 257 12.20 21.68 0.08
C TYR A 257 10.78 22.25 0.16
N ARG A 258 9.82 21.64 -0.55
CA ARG A 258 8.38 21.50 -0.22
C ARG A 258 7.56 21.35 -1.50
N ILE A 259 6.90 20.22 -1.66
CA ILE A 259 5.78 20.07 -2.61
C ILE A 259 4.68 19.25 -1.93
N ASN A 260 3.43 19.68 -2.09
CA ASN A 260 2.25 18.91 -1.72
C ASN A 260 1.67 18.28 -2.98
N PHE A 261 1.41 16.97 -2.96
CA PHE A 261 0.73 16.24 -4.02
C PHE A 261 -0.60 15.68 -3.48
N GLY A 262 -1.65 15.76 -4.27
CA GLY A 262 -2.89 15.01 -4.06
C GLY A 262 -3.00 13.91 -5.11
N ILE A 263 -3.22 12.67 -4.68
CA ILE A 263 -3.46 11.52 -5.55
C ILE A 263 -4.51 10.65 -4.83
N GLU A 264 -5.61 10.30 -5.49
CA GLU A 264 -6.38 9.05 -5.25
C GLU A 264 -7.55 8.91 -6.25
N ASN A 265 -7.89 7.66 -6.59
CA ASN A 265 -9.01 7.15 -7.43
C ASN A 265 -8.82 6.96 -8.96
N ASN A 266 -7.61 7.05 -9.50
CA ASN A 266 -7.47 7.10 -10.97
C ASN A 266 -7.53 5.77 -11.72
N MET A 267 -7.20 4.61 -11.14
CA MET A 267 -6.99 3.39 -11.97
C MET A 267 -8.26 2.80 -12.58
N TYR A 268 -9.40 2.87 -11.89
CA TYR A 268 -10.67 2.36 -12.44
C TYR A 268 -11.27 3.34 -13.45
N SER A 269 -11.10 4.65 -13.22
CA SER A 269 -11.64 5.70 -14.06
C SER A 269 -10.72 6.06 -15.22
N LEU A 270 -9.41 5.83 -15.11
CA LEU A 270 -8.38 6.05 -16.13
C LEU A 270 -7.55 4.76 -16.27
N PRO A 271 -8.07 3.73 -16.97
CA PRO A 271 -7.39 2.46 -17.11
C PRO A 271 -6.02 2.63 -17.79
N ALA A 272 -4.94 2.37 -17.06
CA ALA A 272 -3.58 2.57 -17.57
C ALA A 272 -3.04 1.37 -18.37
N TYR A 273 -3.75 0.23 -18.35
CA TYR A 273 -3.31 -1.03 -18.93
C TYR A 273 -4.24 -1.47 -20.06
N ALA A 274 -3.67 -2.02 -21.12
CA ALA A 274 -4.45 -2.44 -22.28
C ALA A 274 -5.44 -3.56 -21.92
N PHE A 275 -6.70 -3.43 -22.36
CA PHE A 275 -7.80 -4.38 -22.17
C PHE A 275 -8.29 -4.56 -20.72
N ILE A 276 -7.71 -3.86 -19.73
CA ILE A 276 -8.14 -3.98 -18.34
C ILE A 276 -9.56 -3.43 -18.10
N GLU A 277 -10.01 -2.45 -18.90
CA GLU A 277 -11.40 -1.94 -18.82
C GLU A 277 -12.45 -3.02 -19.11
N GLN A 278 -12.09 -4.02 -19.91
CA GLN A 278 -12.98 -5.09 -20.34
C GLN A 278 -12.93 -6.29 -19.39
N ASP A 279 -11.91 -6.35 -18.52
CA ASP A 279 -11.83 -7.34 -17.44
C ASP A 279 -12.39 -6.77 -16.13
N PHE A 280 -13.72 -6.86 -16.00
CA PHE A 280 -14.44 -6.37 -14.82
C PHE A 280 -14.01 -7.06 -13.51
N THR A 281 -13.55 -8.32 -13.58
CA THR A 281 -13.12 -9.04 -12.38
C THR A 281 -11.81 -8.46 -11.88
N THR A 282 -10.86 -8.22 -12.79
CA THR A 282 -9.59 -7.56 -12.48
C THR A 282 -9.80 -6.14 -11.95
N GLN A 283 -10.66 -5.34 -12.58
CA GLN A 283 -10.96 -3.99 -12.08
C GLN A 283 -11.56 -4.00 -10.67
N ALA A 284 -12.57 -4.83 -10.43
CA ALA A 284 -13.23 -4.93 -9.13
C ALA A 284 -12.26 -5.43 -8.04
N ALA A 285 -11.44 -6.43 -8.36
CA ALA A 285 -10.44 -6.97 -7.46
C ALA A 285 -9.37 -5.91 -7.10
N LEU A 286 -8.80 -5.22 -8.10
CA LEU A 286 -7.79 -4.19 -7.87
C LEU A 286 -8.34 -3.00 -7.09
N TYR A 287 -9.54 -2.51 -7.43
CA TYR A 287 -10.18 -1.44 -6.70
C TYR A 287 -10.38 -1.83 -5.23
N THR A 288 -11.04 -2.98 -4.99
CA THR A 288 -11.32 -3.45 -3.62
C THR A 288 -10.03 -3.66 -2.84
N HIS A 289 -9.05 -4.34 -3.43
CA HIS A 289 -7.75 -4.59 -2.82
C HIS A 289 -7.05 -3.31 -2.36
N HIS A 290 -6.94 -2.31 -3.24
CA HIS A 290 -6.27 -1.05 -2.91
C HIS A 290 -7.05 -0.21 -1.90
N GLN A 291 -8.38 -0.22 -1.95
CA GLN A 291 -9.20 0.46 -0.95
C GLN A 291 -9.02 -0.16 0.45
N TYR A 292 -8.94 -1.49 0.56
CA TYR A 292 -8.65 -2.14 1.84
C TYR A 292 -7.24 -1.82 2.34
N ILE A 293 -6.22 -1.86 1.48
CA ILE A 293 -4.85 -1.49 1.85
C ILE A 293 -4.79 -0.04 2.35
N ALA A 294 -5.41 0.89 1.61
CA ALA A 294 -5.49 2.29 2.01
C ALA A 294 -6.16 2.45 3.37
N GLY A 295 -7.27 1.76 3.62
CA GLY A 295 -7.95 1.74 4.92
C GLY A 295 -7.06 1.24 6.07
N PHE A 296 -6.30 0.17 5.86
CA PHE A 296 -5.34 -0.35 6.86
C PHE A 296 -4.19 0.62 7.12
N ILE A 297 -3.60 1.21 6.07
CA ILE A 297 -2.51 2.19 6.20
C ILE A 297 -3.01 3.44 6.94
N MET A 298 -4.18 3.96 6.58
CA MET A 298 -4.79 5.13 7.24
C MET A 298 -5.05 4.86 8.72
N THR A 299 -5.62 3.70 9.06
CA THR A 299 -5.83 3.30 10.45
C THR A 299 -4.50 3.18 11.21
N GLY A 300 -3.49 2.57 10.58
CA GLY A 300 -2.13 2.48 11.11
C GLY A 300 -1.48 3.84 11.37
N ALA A 301 -1.70 4.83 10.51
CA ALA A 301 -1.19 6.18 10.70
C ALA A 301 -1.71 6.83 11.99
N PHE A 302 -3.01 6.70 12.28
CA PHE A 302 -3.58 7.17 13.55
C PHE A 302 -3.08 6.34 14.75
N ALA A 303 -2.93 5.03 14.60
CA ALA A 303 -2.36 4.18 15.66
C ALA A 303 -0.94 4.62 16.03
N HIS A 304 -0.07 4.82 15.04
CA HIS A 304 1.28 5.35 15.26
C HIS A 304 1.29 6.79 15.78
N GLY A 305 0.32 7.62 15.39
CA GLY A 305 0.11 8.94 15.97
C GLY A 305 -0.18 8.89 17.48
N ALA A 306 -1.02 7.93 17.92
CA ALA A 306 -1.27 7.71 19.35
C ALA A 306 -0.02 7.21 20.09
N ILE A 307 0.73 6.29 19.47
CA ILE A 307 2.02 5.79 20.01
C ILE A 307 2.99 6.96 20.21
N PHE A 308 3.14 7.84 19.22
CA PHE A 308 3.96 9.04 19.31
C PHE A 308 3.54 9.93 20.48
N PHE A 309 2.24 10.21 20.65
CA PHE A 309 1.78 11.02 21.78
C PHE A 309 2.06 10.38 23.14
N ILE A 310 2.15 9.05 23.22
CA ILE A 310 2.43 8.33 24.47
C ILE A 310 3.94 8.25 24.74
N LYS A 311 4.71 7.77 23.77
CA LYS A 311 6.14 7.49 23.93
C LYS A 311 6.99 8.76 23.77
N ASP A 312 6.81 9.48 22.67
CA ASP A 312 7.80 10.45 22.18
C ASP A 312 7.43 11.92 22.36
N TYR A 313 6.15 12.24 22.52
CA TYR A 313 5.71 13.63 22.64
C TYR A 313 6.24 14.30 23.92
N ASN A 314 7.03 15.36 23.71
CA ASN A 314 7.64 16.20 24.73
C ASN A 314 6.90 17.55 24.82
N LEU A 315 6.47 17.92 26.03
CA LEU A 315 5.70 19.15 26.26
C LEU A 315 6.53 20.42 26.04
N GLU A 316 7.75 20.47 26.58
CA GLU A 316 8.65 21.63 26.51
C GLU A 316 9.05 21.93 25.06
N GLN A 317 9.34 20.90 24.27
CA GLN A 317 9.69 21.07 22.85
C GLN A 317 8.52 21.53 21.98
N ASN A 318 7.29 21.34 22.45
CA ASN A 318 6.08 21.63 21.69
C ASN A 318 5.26 22.76 22.31
N GLU A 319 5.85 23.54 23.23
CA GLU A 319 5.18 24.67 23.87
C GLU A 319 4.71 25.69 22.82
N ASP A 320 3.45 26.13 22.97
CA ASP A 320 2.78 27.11 22.10
C ASP A 320 2.75 26.81 20.59
N ASN A 321 3.08 25.58 20.20
CA ASN A 321 3.02 25.18 18.79
C ASN A 321 1.63 24.65 18.40
N VAL A 322 1.49 24.30 17.12
CA VAL A 322 0.21 23.80 16.58
C VAL A 322 -0.26 22.50 17.23
N LEU A 323 0.65 21.64 17.70
CA LEU A 323 0.31 20.38 18.36
C LEU A 323 -0.20 20.63 19.79
N ALA A 324 0.44 21.52 20.55
CA ALA A 324 -0.04 21.91 21.87
C ALA A 324 -1.44 22.53 21.80
N ARG A 325 -1.63 23.51 20.90
CA ARG A 325 -2.94 24.17 20.70
C ARG A 325 -4.03 23.19 20.26
N MET A 326 -3.70 22.18 19.47
CA MET A 326 -4.64 21.12 19.10
C MET A 326 -5.08 20.31 20.33
N LEU A 327 -4.15 19.96 21.22
CA LEU A 327 -4.45 19.23 22.45
C LEU A 327 -5.30 20.06 23.42
N ASP A 328 -5.05 21.36 23.53
CA ASP A 328 -5.82 22.28 24.38
C ASP A 328 -7.30 22.37 23.96
N HIS A 329 -7.57 22.19 22.67
CA HIS A 329 -8.92 22.26 22.10
C HIS A 329 -9.49 20.89 21.68
N LYS A 330 -8.90 19.78 22.15
CA LYS A 330 -9.29 18.44 21.72
C LYS A 330 -10.78 18.12 21.92
N GLU A 331 -11.38 18.62 22.99
CA GLU A 331 -12.80 18.39 23.31
C GLU A 331 -13.71 19.05 22.26
N ALA A 332 -13.33 20.23 21.75
CA ALA A 332 -14.06 20.89 20.69
C ALA A 332 -13.97 20.08 19.39
N ILE A 333 -12.78 19.61 19.02
CA ILE A 333 -12.56 18.78 17.82
C ILE A 333 -13.42 17.51 17.89
N ILE A 334 -13.34 16.76 18.99
CA ILE A 334 -14.06 15.50 19.19
C ILE A 334 -15.58 15.72 19.18
N SER A 335 -16.07 16.74 19.87
CA SER A 335 -17.51 17.02 19.95
C SER A 335 -18.11 17.44 18.60
N HIS A 336 -17.41 18.26 17.81
CA HIS A 336 -17.88 18.66 16.47
C HIS A 336 -17.90 17.47 15.52
N LEU A 337 -16.88 16.60 15.58
CA LEU A 337 -16.82 15.40 14.74
C LEU A 337 -17.87 14.36 15.14
N SER A 338 -18.19 14.28 16.44
CA SER A 338 -19.32 13.50 16.96
C SER A 338 -20.66 14.03 16.44
N TRP A 339 -20.87 15.34 16.53
CA TRP A 339 -22.07 15.98 15.99
C TRP A 339 -22.21 15.76 14.48
N ALA A 340 -21.14 15.92 13.71
CA ALA A 340 -21.15 15.71 12.26
C ALA A 340 -21.49 14.25 11.92
N SER A 341 -20.90 13.27 12.64
CA SER A 341 -21.20 11.85 12.47
C SER A 341 -22.67 11.53 12.77
N LEU A 342 -23.22 12.08 13.86
CA LEU A 342 -24.63 11.91 14.21
C LEU A 342 -25.56 12.58 13.20
N PHE A 343 -25.25 13.80 12.78
CA PHE A 343 -26.01 14.53 11.77
C PHE A 343 -26.08 13.73 10.47
N LEU A 344 -24.93 13.29 9.96
CA LEU A 344 -24.88 12.47 8.75
C LEU A 344 -25.62 11.14 8.95
N GLY A 345 -25.43 10.49 10.11
CA GLY A 345 -26.10 9.24 10.48
C GLY A 345 -27.63 9.33 10.41
N PHE A 346 -28.22 10.28 11.13
CA PHE A 346 -29.67 10.48 11.15
C PHE A 346 -30.22 10.86 9.77
N HIS A 347 -29.55 11.75 9.04
CA HIS A 347 -30.06 12.23 7.76
C HIS A 347 -29.86 11.23 6.61
N THR A 348 -28.91 10.31 6.72
CA THR A 348 -28.71 9.28 5.67
C THR A 348 -29.55 8.04 5.97
N LEU A 349 -29.41 7.46 7.18
CA LEU A 349 -30.17 6.29 7.57
C LEU A 349 -31.67 6.60 7.63
N GLY A 350 -32.04 7.78 8.13
CA GLY A 350 -33.43 8.21 8.18
C GLY A 350 -34.08 8.27 6.80
N LEU A 351 -33.33 8.69 5.76
CA LEU A 351 -33.84 8.71 4.39
C LEU A 351 -33.93 7.31 3.78
N TYR A 352 -32.95 6.43 4.03
CA TYR A 352 -33.05 5.02 3.63
C TYR A 352 -34.28 4.35 4.24
N VAL A 353 -34.45 4.46 5.56
CA VAL A 353 -35.59 3.88 6.27
C VAL A 353 -36.91 4.51 5.82
N HIS A 354 -36.96 5.83 5.62
CA HIS A 354 -38.14 6.50 5.04
C HIS A 354 -38.51 5.88 3.68
N ASN A 355 -37.54 5.76 2.77
CA ASN A 355 -37.76 5.21 1.44
C ASN A 355 -38.18 3.72 1.50
N ASP A 356 -37.55 2.92 2.36
CA ASP A 356 -37.89 1.52 2.59
C ASP A 356 -39.29 1.35 3.17
N VAL A 357 -39.79 2.30 3.97
CA VAL A 357 -41.16 2.29 4.47
C VAL A 357 -42.16 2.69 3.38
N THR A 358 -41.85 3.67 2.52
CA THR A 358 -42.81 4.11 1.49
C THR A 358 -43.15 3.03 0.45
N LEU A 359 -42.24 2.08 0.22
CA LEU A 359 -42.36 1.01 -0.76
C LEU A 359 -43.44 -0.04 -0.38
N PRO A 360 -43.37 -0.73 0.78
CA PRO A 360 -44.40 -1.67 1.24
C PRO A 360 -45.79 -1.04 1.37
N PHE A 361 -45.87 0.26 1.65
CA PHE A 361 -47.14 0.99 1.74
C PHE A 361 -47.75 1.33 0.37
N GLY A 362 -47.14 0.89 -0.73
CA GLY A 362 -47.66 1.10 -2.09
C GLY A 362 -47.58 2.55 -2.55
N THR A 363 -46.71 3.36 -1.94
CA THR A 363 -46.58 4.79 -2.24
C THR A 363 -45.17 5.18 -2.73
N PRO A 364 -44.67 4.59 -3.84
CA PRO A 364 -43.31 4.84 -4.32
C PRO A 364 -43.06 6.32 -4.68
N LYS A 365 -44.09 7.06 -5.09
CA LYS A 365 -44.00 8.52 -5.37
C LYS A 365 -43.69 9.38 -4.13
N LYS A 366 -43.76 8.81 -2.92
CA LYS A 366 -43.42 9.50 -1.67
C LYS A 366 -41.98 9.26 -1.22
N GLN A 367 -41.20 8.49 -1.98
CA GLN A 367 -39.76 8.40 -1.77
C GLN A 367 -39.13 9.78 -1.90
N ILE A 368 -38.14 10.04 -1.08
CA ILE A 368 -37.29 11.22 -1.16
C ILE A 368 -36.08 10.82 -2.01
N LEU A 369 -36.00 11.39 -3.21
CA LEU A 369 -34.87 11.21 -4.12
C LEU A 369 -34.21 12.57 -4.28
N ILE A 370 -32.94 12.68 -3.92
CA ILE A 370 -32.18 13.94 -3.94
C ILE A 370 -31.09 13.82 -5.00
N GLU A 371 -31.11 14.72 -5.97
CA GLU A 371 -30.10 14.74 -7.03
C GLU A 371 -28.76 15.33 -6.54
N PRO A 372 -27.62 14.75 -6.93
CA PRO A 372 -26.29 15.28 -6.63
C PRO A 372 -25.91 16.41 -7.60
N ILE A 373 -26.64 17.54 -7.52
CA ILE A 373 -26.53 18.68 -8.45
C ILE A 373 -25.11 19.24 -8.56
N LEU A 374 -24.35 19.26 -7.45
CA LEU A 374 -22.98 19.78 -7.48
C LEU A 374 -22.07 18.95 -8.39
N ILE A 375 -22.13 17.62 -8.28
CA ILE A 375 -21.27 16.74 -9.09
C ILE A 375 -21.76 16.72 -10.55
N ASN A 376 -23.09 16.70 -10.75
CA ASN A 376 -23.69 16.81 -12.07
C ASN A 376 -23.38 18.16 -12.76
N GLY A 377 -23.10 19.22 -11.99
CA GLY A 377 -22.63 20.51 -12.52
C GLY A 377 -21.18 20.49 -13.06
N TYR A 378 -20.33 19.56 -12.59
CA TYR A 378 -18.96 19.38 -13.10
C TYR A 378 -18.88 18.45 -14.32
N ASN A 379 -19.79 17.47 -14.42
CA ASN A 379 -19.84 16.50 -15.53
C ASN A 379 -19.96 17.09 -16.96
N PRO A 380 -20.67 18.20 -17.25
CA PRO A 380 -20.81 18.71 -18.62
C PRO A 380 -19.52 19.25 -19.25
N LEU A 381 -18.43 19.43 -18.49
CA LEU A 381 -17.12 19.81 -19.02
C LEU A 381 -16.27 18.60 -19.48
N MET A 382 -16.71 17.35 -19.23
CA MET A 382 -15.93 16.12 -19.46
C MET A 382 -16.60 15.13 -20.46
N VAL A 383 -17.61 15.60 -21.21
CA VAL A 383 -18.63 14.79 -21.93
C VAL A 383 -18.12 13.96 -23.11
N ASN A 384 -16.91 14.17 -23.62
CA ASN A 384 -16.44 13.50 -24.86
C ASN A 384 -15.57 12.25 -24.63
N LEU A 385 -15.40 11.81 -23.39
CA LEU A 385 -14.75 10.54 -23.08
C LEU A 385 -15.82 9.59 -22.55
N HIS A 386 -15.74 8.30 -22.89
CA HIS A 386 -16.58 7.18 -22.43
C HIS A 386 -16.55 6.94 -20.90
N MET A 387 -16.22 7.97 -20.11
CA MET A 387 -15.49 7.89 -18.85
C MET A 387 -16.12 8.78 -17.76
N VAL A 388 -17.42 9.05 -17.86
CA VAL A 388 -18.19 9.73 -16.82
C VAL A 388 -19.42 8.89 -16.54
N LEU A 389 -19.42 8.22 -15.39
CA LEU A 389 -20.59 7.49 -14.92
C LEU A 389 -21.73 8.48 -14.69
N THR A 390 -22.93 8.13 -15.14
CA THR A 390 -24.13 8.88 -14.81
C THR A 390 -24.39 8.76 -13.32
N ILE A 391 -24.45 9.90 -12.62
CA ILE A 391 -24.64 9.94 -11.16
C ILE A 391 -26.09 10.30 -10.87
N ASP A 392 -26.75 9.46 -10.08
CA ASP A 392 -28.18 9.54 -9.80
C ASP A 392 -28.49 9.78 -8.30
N PRO A 393 -29.77 9.89 -7.91
CA PRO A 393 -30.14 10.02 -6.50
C PRO A 393 -29.70 8.87 -5.60
N GLY A 394 -29.57 7.65 -6.12
CA GLY A 394 -29.01 6.50 -5.40
C GLY A 394 -27.54 6.72 -5.04
N ASP A 395 -26.77 7.28 -5.96
CA ASP A 395 -25.37 7.65 -5.71
C ASP A 395 -25.24 8.72 -4.62
N PHE A 396 -26.16 9.68 -4.56
CA PHE A 396 -26.19 10.67 -3.48
C PHE A 396 -26.31 10.00 -2.10
N PHE A 397 -27.15 8.96 -1.99
CA PHE A 397 -27.32 8.22 -0.73
C PHE A 397 -26.07 7.45 -0.33
N VAL A 398 -25.45 6.71 -1.27
CA VAL A 398 -24.25 5.92 -0.94
C VAL A 398 -23.05 6.81 -0.62
N HIS A 399 -22.86 7.95 -1.30
CA HIS A 399 -21.78 8.89 -0.98
C HIS A 399 -21.92 9.49 0.42
N ARG A 400 -23.15 9.73 0.87
CA ARG A 400 -23.40 10.15 2.27
C ARG A 400 -23.13 9.03 3.27
N ALA A 401 -23.46 7.78 2.92
CA ALA A 401 -23.13 6.61 3.73
C ALA A 401 -21.60 6.44 3.89
N ILE A 402 -20.84 6.62 2.80
CA ILE A 402 -19.37 6.68 2.84
C ILE A 402 -18.92 7.84 3.74
N GLY A 403 -19.54 9.01 3.61
CA GLY A 403 -19.30 10.16 4.48
C GLY A 403 -19.47 9.83 5.97
N ILE A 404 -20.53 9.10 6.35
CA ILE A 404 -20.73 8.61 7.72
C ILE A 404 -19.56 7.71 8.15
N GLY A 405 -19.21 6.73 7.31
CA GLY A 405 -18.13 5.78 7.59
C GLY A 405 -16.80 6.49 7.83
N LEU A 406 -16.44 7.43 6.97
CA LEU A 406 -15.22 8.24 7.09
C LEU A 406 -15.24 9.09 8.37
N HIS A 407 -16.29 9.89 8.60
CA HIS A 407 -16.35 10.77 9.78
C HIS A 407 -16.36 9.99 11.09
N THR A 408 -17.07 8.87 11.15
CA THR A 408 -17.15 8.02 12.35
C THR A 408 -15.83 7.30 12.60
N THR A 409 -15.17 6.80 11.56
CA THR A 409 -13.84 6.18 11.68
C THR A 409 -12.82 7.21 12.15
N THR A 410 -12.80 8.40 11.54
CA THR A 410 -11.95 9.51 11.97
C THR A 410 -12.26 9.92 13.42
N LEU A 411 -13.53 9.94 13.85
CA LEU A 411 -13.91 10.24 15.23
C LEU A 411 -13.26 9.27 16.21
N ILE A 412 -13.38 7.97 15.94
CA ILE A 412 -12.82 6.92 16.81
C ILE A 412 -11.30 7.07 16.89
N LEU A 413 -10.64 7.21 15.74
CA LEU A 413 -9.19 7.30 15.64
C LEU A 413 -8.63 8.60 16.26
N VAL A 414 -9.18 9.76 15.90
CA VAL A 414 -8.78 11.07 16.45
C VAL A 414 -9.00 11.10 17.96
N LYS A 415 -10.14 10.62 18.45
CA LYS A 415 -10.38 10.53 19.90
C LYS A 415 -9.33 9.64 20.57
N GLY A 416 -9.02 8.48 19.99
CA GLY A 416 -7.98 7.58 20.48
C GLY A 416 -6.61 8.25 20.61
N VAL A 417 -6.23 9.05 19.61
CA VAL A 417 -4.98 9.83 19.58
C VAL A 417 -4.98 10.95 20.62
N LEU A 418 -6.01 11.79 20.67
CA LEU A 418 -6.05 12.98 21.52
C LEU A 418 -6.28 12.65 23.01
N ASP A 419 -6.91 11.51 23.32
CA ASP A 419 -7.09 11.01 24.69
C ASP A 419 -6.01 10.00 25.11
N ALA A 420 -4.98 9.79 24.29
CA ALA A 420 -3.94 8.79 24.54
C ALA A 420 -3.20 9.03 25.87
N ARG A 421 -2.91 10.31 26.20
CA ARG A 421 -2.13 10.67 27.40
C ARG A 421 -2.99 10.90 28.65
N CYS A 422 -4.16 11.51 28.48
CA CYS A 422 -5.06 11.88 29.58
C CYS A 422 -6.49 12.08 29.08
N SER A 423 -7.44 11.91 29.99
CA SER A 423 -8.86 12.22 29.80
C SER A 423 -9.44 12.72 31.12
N LYS A 424 -10.66 13.28 31.11
CA LYS A 424 -11.34 13.67 32.35
C LYS A 424 -11.57 12.49 33.30
N LEU A 425 -11.76 11.29 32.75
CA LEU A 425 -11.98 10.05 33.53
C LEU A 425 -10.67 9.46 34.08
N ILE A 426 -9.61 9.47 33.27
CA ILE A 426 -8.28 8.97 33.63
C ILE A 426 -7.27 10.10 33.37
N PRO A 427 -6.95 10.92 34.38
CA PRO A 427 -6.06 12.08 34.22
C PRO A 427 -4.62 11.70 33.87
N ILE A 428 -4.16 10.51 34.27
CA ILE A 428 -2.81 10.01 33.99
C ILE A 428 -2.92 8.67 33.27
N LYS A 429 -3.15 8.72 31.95
CA LYS A 429 -3.29 7.51 31.12
C LYS A 429 -1.95 7.03 30.57
N ARG A 430 -0.98 7.93 30.39
CA ARG A 430 0.38 7.61 29.87
C ARG A 430 1.10 6.51 30.66
N ILE A 431 0.86 6.40 31.98
CA ILE A 431 1.49 5.39 32.85
C ILE A 431 0.87 3.99 32.63
N SER A 432 -0.34 3.91 32.08
CA SER A 432 -1.05 2.67 31.73
C SER A 432 -0.89 2.42 30.23
N VAL A 433 0.15 1.69 29.85
CA VAL A 433 0.63 1.55 28.45
C VAL A 433 -0.45 1.02 27.48
N ILE A 434 -0.28 1.36 26.19
CA ILE A 434 -1.11 1.14 24.97
C ILE A 434 -1.87 -0.19 24.93
N VAL A 435 -1.28 -1.24 25.48
CA VAL A 435 -1.93 -2.52 25.79
C VAL A 435 -1.78 -2.67 27.29
N PHE A 436 -2.90 -2.75 28.02
CA PHE A 436 -2.88 -3.00 29.46
C PHE A 436 -2.02 -4.24 29.71
N HIS A 437 -0.78 -4.06 30.17
CA HIS A 437 -0.10 -5.13 30.85
C HIS A 437 -0.94 -5.40 32.10
N PRO A 438 -1.45 -6.62 32.28
CA PRO A 438 -2.06 -6.96 33.55
C PRO A 438 -0.94 -6.80 34.59
N MET A 439 -1.07 -5.77 35.43
CA MET A 439 -0.25 -5.66 36.62
C MET A 439 -0.53 -6.92 37.44
N ALA A 440 0.49 -7.74 37.63
CA ALA A 440 0.53 -8.76 38.67
C ALA A 440 0.88 -8.10 40.00
#